data_AF-A0A532BZV5-F1
#
_entry.id   AF-A0A532BZV5-F1
#
_cell.length_a   1.000
_cell.length_b   1.000
_cell.length_c   1.000
_cell.angle_alpha   90.00
_cell.angle_beta   90.00
_cell.angle_gamma   90.00
#
_symmetry.space_group_name_H-M   'P 1'
#
loop_
_entity.id
_entity.type
_entity.pdbx_description
1 polymer ?
#
loop_
_entity_poly.entity_id
_entity_poly.type
_entity_poly.pdbx_seq_one_letter_code
_entity_poly.pdbx_strand_id
1 'polypeptide(L)'
;MLLHRSTHTILVSLLLLSFSGIWFQPSAALAAPYFEDGYLGLTQTELHQKLGMPQAVRDRKSALRVFTYYAITDWEKYFRKLVSPENGEDVYTFTRDGIDVRYSFSYTADPNDDTENQTLFVRLVDIEFSPSVPLAQIPSLVPEFRPSEDPAAPSFRSNIWVLLFKGASSPAARFIVKETTRDKLEWTLAFQLFSLQGLPDPLTTKALVDRVEISTQSVDLVKQRQRHTHDPILNPYSREFSQRRLAPQPPLAKKIPVPKYAD
;
A
#
# COMPACT_ATOMS: atom_id res chain seq x y z
N MET A 1 -1.22 78.09 -22.11
CA MET A 1 -1.56 76.69 -22.39
C MET A 1 -0.33 75.83 -22.17
N LEU A 2 -0.19 75.16 -21.02
CA LEU A 2 0.78 74.06 -20.77
C LEU A 2 0.58 73.55 -19.35
N LEU A 3 -0.52 72.83 -19.13
CA LEU A 3 -0.82 72.14 -17.86
C LEU A 3 -1.79 70.98 -18.13
N HIS A 4 -1.40 70.07 -19.03
CA HIS A 4 -2.18 68.84 -19.25
C HIS A 4 -1.43 67.70 -19.95
N ARG A 5 -0.15 67.46 -19.61
CA ARG A 5 0.60 66.29 -20.12
C ARG A 5 1.62 65.78 -19.09
N SER A 6 1.17 65.40 -17.90
CA SER A 6 2.06 64.71 -16.95
C SER A 6 1.32 63.85 -15.91
N THR A 7 0.14 63.35 -16.24
CA THR A 7 -0.61 62.45 -15.35
C THR A 7 -0.88 61.08 -16.00
N HIS A 8 -0.91 61.00 -17.34
CA HIS A 8 -1.10 59.74 -18.04
C HIS A 8 0.14 58.83 -18.10
N THR A 9 1.35 59.38 -18.07
CA THR A 9 2.60 58.58 -18.18
C THR A 9 2.97 57.88 -16.87
N ILE A 10 2.56 58.41 -15.72
CA ILE A 10 2.81 57.80 -14.40
C ILE A 10 1.80 56.68 -14.10
N LEU A 11 0.55 56.83 -14.56
CA LEU A 11 -0.49 55.83 -14.34
C LEU A 11 -0.29 54.56 -15.18
N VAL A 12 0.24 54.69 -16.40
CA VAL A 12 0.53 53.55 -17.29
C VAL A 12 1.76 52.75 -16.80
N SER A 13 2.75 53.41 -16.20
CA SER A 13 3.92 52.74 -15.64
C SER A 13 3.60 51.99 -14.33
N LEU A 14 2.64 52.47 -13.53
CA LEU A 14 2.17 51.75 -12.34
C LEU A 14 1.31 50.51 -12.68
N LEU A 15 0.53 50.56 -13.77
CA LEU A 15 -0.30 49.44 -14.23
C LEU A 15 0.52 48.31 -14.90
N LEU A 16 1.68 48.63 -15.48
CA LEU A 16 2.60 47.63 -16.06
C LEU A 16 3.45 46.89 -15.02
N LEU A 17 3.62 47.45 -13.82
CA LEU A 17 4.31 46.81 -12.70
C LEU A 17 3.42 45.85 -11.89
N SER A 18 2.09 45.93 -12.06
CA SER A 18 1.13 45.00 -11.43
C SER A 18 0.93 43.68 -12.18
N PHE A 19 1.52 43.51 -13.38
CA PHE A 19 1.40 42.28 -14.18
C PHE A 19 2.62 41.34 -14.09
N SER A 20 3.70 41.72 -13.42
CA SER A 20 4.91 40.89 -13.26
C SER A 20 4.96 40.14 -11.92
N GLY A 21 3.86 40.16 -11.15
CA GLY A 21 3.74 39.50 -9.84
C GLY A 21 3.08 38.13 -9.85
N ILE A 22 2.94 37.45 -11.00
CA ILE A 22 2.65 36.01 -11.02
C ILE A 22 3.96 35.31 -10.64
N TRP A 23 4.31 35.42 -9.36
CA TRP A 23 5.34 34.62 -8.75
C TRP A 23 4.97 33.17 -8.99
N PHE A 24 5.89 32.47 -9.66
CA PHE A 24 5.98 31.04 -9.76
C PHE A 24 5.43 30.38 -8.50
N GLN A 25 4.17 29.95 -8.54
CA GLN A 25 3.77 28.89 -7.64
C GLN A 25 4.63 27.70 -8.06
N PRO A 26 5.40 27.08 -7.16
CA PRO A 26 6.02 25.80 -7.49
C PRO A 26 4.87 24.92 -7.96
N SER A 27 4.96 24.45 -9.21
CA SER A 27 4.00 23.49 -9.74
C SER A 27 4.10 22.31 -8.79
N ALA A 28 3.12 22.17 -7.88
CA ALA A 28 3.01 20.97 -7.08
C ALA A 28 2.91 19.84 -8.11
N ALA A 29 3.98 19.07 -8.25
CA ALA A 29 3.97 17.90 -9.10
C ALA A 29 2.94 16.97 -8.47
N LEU A 30 1.71 16.99 -9.02
CA LEU A 30 0.67 16.08 -8.58
C LEU A 30 1.08 14.68 -9.05
N ALA A 31 1.52 13.85 -8.12
CA ALA A 31 1.85 12.46 -8.38
C ALA A 31 0.54 11.67 -8.43
N ALA A 32 0.17 11.22 -9.62
CA ALA A 32 -0.95 10.32 -9.77
C ALA A 32 -0.59 8.91 -9.23
N PRO A 33 -1.58 8.13 -8.75
CA PRO A 33 -1.35 6.73 -8.44
C PRO A 33 -0.79 5.98 -9.64
N TYR A 34 0.17 5.08 -9.41
CA TYR A 34 0.80 4.28 -10.46
C TYR A 34 -0.07 3.15 -10.98
N PHE A 35 -1.03 2.70 -10.16
CA PHE A 35 -1.94 1.62 -10.48
C PHE A 35 -3.38 1.96 -10.08
N GLU A 36 -4.29 1.07 -10.45
CA GLU A 36 -5.73 1.21 -10.21
C GLU A 36 -6.17 1.04 -8.75
N ASP A 37 -5.26 0.71 -7.84
CA ASP A 37 -5.53 0.74 -6.39
C ASP A 37 -5.81 2.17 -5.91
N GLY A 38 -5.23 3.16 -6.59
CA GLY A 38 -5.47 4.56 -6.33
C GLY A 38 -4.69 5.14 -5.14
N TYR A 39 -3.70 4.42 -4.58
CA TYR A 39 -2.83 4.89 -3.51
C TYR A 39 -1.34 4.79 -3.83
N LEU A 40 -0.85 3.68 -4.37
CA LEU A 40 0.57 3.49 -4.66
C LEU A 40 1.09 4.60 -5.58
N GLY A 41 2.14 5.30 -5.17
CA GLY A 41 2.73 6.42 -5.91
C GLY A 41 2.13 7.80 -5.61
N LEU A 42 1.06 7.90 -4.81
CA LEU A 42 0.63 9.20 -4.28
C LEU A 42 1.70 9.79 -3.36
N THR A 43 1.83 11.11 -3.36
CA THR A 43 2.54 11.80 -2.28
C THR A 43 1.76 11.73 -0.97
N GLN A 44 2.44 11.88 0.17
CA GLN A 44 1.79 12.00 1.47
C GLN A 44 0.75 13.13 1.49
N THR A 45 1.06 14.27 0.88
CA THR A 45 0.13 15.40 0.77
C THR A 45 -1.13 15.04 -0.01
N GLU A 46 -1.00 14.34 -1.14
CA GLU A 46 -2.17 13.89 -1.92
C GLU A 46 -2.99 12.83 -1.19
N LEU A 47 -2.32 11.95 -0.44
CA LEU A 47 -3.02 11.01 0.43
C LEU A 47 -3.85 11.77 1.48
N HIS A 48 -3.28 12.79 2.13
CA HIS A 48 -4.01 13.61 3.11
C HIS A 48 -5.15 14.41 2.49
N GLN A 49 -4.98 14.89 1.25
CA GLN A 49 -6.08 15.51 0.51
C GLN A 49 -7.20 14.51 0.21
N LYS A 50 -6.86 13.24 -0.07
CA LYS A 50 -7.81 12.18 -0.40
C LYS A 50 -8.54 11.62 0.83
N LEU A 51 -7.86 11.42 1.95
CA LEU A 51 -8.38 10.73 3.13
C LEU A 51 -8.58 11.64 4.36
N GLY A 52 -8.13 12.88 4.31
CA GLY A 52 -7.98 13.75 5.48
C GLY A 52 -6.69 13.44 6.26
N MET A 53 -6.52 14.10 7.40
CA MET A 53 -5.38 13.82 8.29
C MET A 53 -5.53 12.43 8.94
N PRO A 54 -4.43 11.69 9.12
CA PRO A 54 -4.47 10.40 9.81
C PRO A 54 -4.83 10.56 11.29
N GLN A 55 -5.45 9.54 11.88
CA GLN A 55 -5.75 9.52 13.31
C GLN A 55 -4.47 9.33 14.15
N ALA A 56 -3.52 8.56 13.63
CA ALA A 56 -2.26 8.26 14.31
C ALA A 56 -1.12 8.07 13.30
N VAL A 57 0.11 8.11 13.81
CA VAL A 57 1.30 7.68 13.08
C VAL A 57 1.90 6.49 13.81
N ARG A 58 2.23 5.44 13.05
CA ARG A 58 2.87 4.24 13.53
C ARG A 58 4.35 4.26 13.17
N ASP A 59 5.23 4.26 14.18
CA ASP A 59 6.67 4.06 13.97
C ASP A 59 6.96 2.57 13.78
N ARG A 60 7.51 2.22 12.62
CA ARG A 60 7.87 0.85 12.25
C ARG A 60 9.36 0.61 12.45
N LYS A 61 9.71 -0.09 13.54
CA LYS A 61 11.04 -0.70 13.69
C LYS A 61 11.10 -2.02 12.94
N SER A 62 11.43 -1.92 11.66
CA SER A 62 11.34 -2.97 10.63
C SER A 62 11.89 -4.35 11.01
N ALA A 63 12.95 -4.42 11.83
CA ALA A 63 13.56 -5.69 12.24
C ALA A 63 12.73 -6.49 13.27
N LEU A 64 11.93 -5.82 14.11
CA LEU A 64 11.30 -6.46 15.28
C LEU A 64 9.78 -6.59 15.17
N ARG A 65 9.15 -5.99 14.14
CA ARG A 65 7.67 -5.90 14.02
C ARG A 65 7.00 -5.36 15.29
N VAL A 66 7.71 -4.50 16.01
CA VAL A 66 7.18 -3.74 17.15
C VAL A 66 6.72 -2.40 16.62
N PHE A 67 5.45 -2.12 16.85
CA PHE A 67 4.80 -0.89 16.41
C PHE A 67 4.51 -0.01 17.61
N THR A 68 4.90 1.26 17.52
CA THR A 68 4.48 2.28 18.48
C THR A 68 3.56 3.25 17.76
N TYR A 69 2.38 3.46 18.33
CA TYR A 69 1.38 4.37 17.78
C TYR A 69 1.42 5.69 18.55
N TYR A 70 1.51 6.79 17.81
CA TYR A 70 1.43 8.14 18.34
C TYR A 70 0.18 8.80 17.78
N ALA A 71 -0.56 9.53 18.61
CA ALA A 71 -1.62 10.40 18.10
C ALA A 71 -1.00 11.42 17.13
N ILE A 72 -1.72 11.76 16.05
CA ILE A 72 -1.19 12.67 15.02
C ILE A 72 -0.73 14.02 15.61
N THR A 73 -1.44 14.52 16.62
CA THR A 73 -1.11 15.77 17.32
C THR A 73 0.23 15.70 18.05
N ASP A 74 0.52 14.56 18.69
CA ASP A 74 1.80 14.36 19.38
C ASP A 74 2.93 14.12 18.38
N TRP A 75 2.62 13.43 17.28
CA TRP A 75 3.57 13.22 16.19
C TRP A 75 4.05 14.53 15.59
N GLU A 76 3.11 15.42 15.20
CA GLU A 76 3.44 16.72 14.63
C GLU A 76 4.22 17.60 15.59
N LYS A 77 3.86 17.57 16.88
CA LYS A 77 4.47 18.44 17.89
C LYS A 77 5.86 17.98 18.33
N TYR A 78 6.08 16.67 18.48
CA TYR A 78 7.27 16.14 19.14
C TYR A 78 8.06 15.15 18.29
N PHE A 79 7.40 14.18 17.65
CA PHE A 79 8.10 13.01 17.11
C PHE A 79 8.56 13.16 15.66
N ARG A 80 7.91 13.99 14.84
CA ARG A 80 8.29 14.22 13.43
C ARG A 80 9.75 14.66 13.27
N LYS A 81 10.32 15.34 14.27
CA LYS A 81 11.73 15.80 14.28
C LYS A 81 12.72 14.73 14.76
N LEU A 82 12.24 13.68 15.41
CA LEU A 82 13.05 12.65 16.07
C LEU A 82 13.08 11.34 15.27
N VAL A 83 12.03 11.09 14.49
CA VAL A 83 11.88 9.88 13.68
C VAL A 83 12.03 10.26 12.21
N SER A 84 12.83 9.49 11.46
CA SER A 84 12.96 9.69 10.01
C SER A 84 11.57 9.63 9.37
N PRO A 85 11.20 10.59 8.51
CA PRO A 85 9.86 10.65 7.91
C PRO A 85 9.42 9.33 7.25
N GLU A 86 10.34 8.57 6.65
CA GLU A 86 10.06 7.27 6.02
C GLU A 86 9.64 6.15 7.00
N ASN A 87 9.92 6.32 8.29
CA ASN A 87 9.59 5.34 9.33
C ASN A 87 8.21 5.58 9.97
N GLY A 88 7.64 6.77 9.79
CA GLY A 88 6.29 7.09 10.23
C GLY A 88 5.27 6.65 9.20
N GLU A 89 4.40 5.71 9.56
CA GLU A 89 3.30 5.27 8.71
C GLU A 89 2.01 5.97 9.13
N ASP A 90 1.30 6.58 8.19
CA ASP A 90 0.02 7.22 8.48
C ASP A 90 -1.06 6.16 8.68
N VAL A 91 -1.80 6.24 9.79
CA VAL A 91 -2.78 5.23 10.19
C VAL A 91 -4.19 5.78 10.10
N TYR A 92 -5.03 5.04 9.38
CA TYR A 92 -6.47 5.29 9.25
C TYR A 92 -7.28 4.10 9.72
N THR A 93 -8.26 4.32 10.59
CA THR A 93 -9.14 3.23 11.07
C THR A 93 -10.58 3.51 10.68
N PHE A 94 -11.23 2.53 10.07
CA PHE A 94 -12.62 2.57 9.67
C PHE A 94 -13.34 1.36 10.24
N THR A 95 -14.61 1.50 10.59
CA THR A 95 -15.47 0.35 10.89
C THR A 95 -16.38 0.10 9.69
N ARG A 96 -16.30 -1.10 9.11
CA ARG A 96 -17.09 -1.54 7.94
C ARG A 96 -17.73 -2.88 8.26
N ASP A 97 -19.05 -2.96 8.21
CA ASP A 97 -19.82 -4.16 8.56
C ASP A 97 -19.47 -4.74 9.95
N GLY A 98 -19.17 -3.86 10.91
CA GLY A 98 -18.76 -4.27 12.28
C GLY A 98 -17.34 -4.81 12.39
N ILE A 99 -16.53 -4.72 11.33
CA ILE A 99 -15.11 -5.05 11.30
C ILE A 99 -14.30 -3.77 11.35
N ASP A 100 -13.31 -3.71 12.24
CA ASP A 100 -12.33 -2.64 12.23
C ASP A 100 -11.30 -2.93 11.12
N VAL A 101 -11.21 -2.00 10.17
CA VAL A 101 -10.30 -2.01 9.03
C VAL A 101 -9.30 -0.89 9.21
N ARG A 102 -8.06 -1.24 9.55
CA ARG A 102 -6.97 -0.29 9.79
C ARG A 102 -6.01 -0.27 8.62
N TYR A 103 -5.94 0.85 7.93
CA TYR A 103 -4.94 1.15 6.90
C TYR A 103 -3.71 1.77 7.57
N SER A 104 -2.52 1.34 7.14
CA SER A 104 -1.23 1.95 7.44
C SER A 104 -0.48 2.20 6.14
N PHE A 105 -0.12 3.45 5.86
CA PHE A 105 0.57 3.84 4.63
C PHE A 105 2.06 3.99 4.90
N SER A 106 2.88 3.14 4.30
CA SER A 106 4.34 3.28 4.36
C SER A 106 4.86 4.10 3.20
N TYR A 107 5.91 4.88 3.47
CA TYR A 107 6.49 5.79 2.50
C TYR A 107 7.89 5.37 2.05
N THR A 108 8.29 5.91 0.91
CA THR A 108 9.68 6.11 0.51
C THR A 108 9.88 7.57 0.16
N ALA A 109 11.04 8.12 0.49
CA ALA A 109 11.47 9.39 -0.04
C ALA A 109 11.88 9.26 -1.53
N ASP A 110 11.82 10.38 -2.25
CA ASP A 110 12.46 10.51 -3.56
C ASP A 110 13.98 10.40 -3.39
N PRO A 111 14.65 9.42 -4.00
CA PRO A 111 16.09 9.28 -3.90
C PRO A 111 16.87 10.42 -4.58
N ASN A 112 16.21 11.26 -5.38
CA ASN A 112 16.82 12.41 -6.07
C ASN A 112 16.51 13.75 -5.39
N ASP A 113 15.74 13.74 -4.30
CA ASP A 113 15.38 14.94 -3.54
C ASP A 113 16.35 15.09 -2.35
N ASP A 114 17.34 15.95 -2.48
CA ASP A 114 18.33 16.22 -1.41
C ASP A 114 17.86 17.29 -0.42
N THR A 115 16.58 17.70 -0.46
CA THR A 115 16.06 18.71 0.46
C THR A 115 15.80 18.13 1.86
N GLU A 116 15.84 18.97 2.90
CA GLU A 116 15.50 18.54 4.27
C GLU A 116 14.04 18.08 4.42
N ASN A 117 13.16 18.45 3.49
CA ASN A 117 11.75 18.09 3.47
C ASN A 117 11.43 17.22 2.24
N GLN A 118 12.13 16.09 2.13
CA GLN A 118 11.95 15.16 1.02
C GLN A 118 10.49 14.79 0.83
N THR A 119 10.04 14.83 -0.43
CA THR A 119 8.68 14.38 -0.75
C THR A 119 8.57 12.88 -0.51
N LEU A 120 7.55 12.49 0.26
CA LEU A 120 7.25 11.10 0.59
C LEU A 120 6.18 10.53 -0.33
N PHE A 121 6.43 9.33 -0.87
CA PHE A 121 5.54 8.62 -1.76
C PHE A 121 5.09 7.30 -1.17
N VAL A 122 3.79 6.99 -1.31
CA VAL A 122 3.20 5.75 -0.82
C VAL A 122 3.80 4.58 -1.59
N ARG A 123 4.47 3.67 -0.87
CA ARG A 123 5.07 2.44 -1.45
C ARG A 123 4.36 1.15 -1.05
N LEU A 124 3.61 1.20 0.05
CA LEU A 124 2.93 0.05 0.63
C LEU A 124 1.70 0.54 1.38
N VAL A 125 0.58 -0.15 1.21
CA VAL A 125 -0.61 0.02 2.04
C VAL A 125 -0.82 -1.29 2.78
N ASP A 126 -0.69 -1.27 4.10
CA ASP A 126 -0.94 -2.41 4.97
C ASP A 126 -2.33 -2.27 5.61
N ILE A 127 -3.20 -3.26 5.44
CA ILE A 127 -4.61 -3.20 5.83
C ILE A 127 -4.89 -4.36 6.78
N GLU A 128 -5.15 -4.05 8.04
CA GLU A 128 -5.39 -5.03 9.10
C GLU A 128 -6.88 -5.10 9.43
N PHE A 129 -7.38 -6.31 9.68
CA PHE A 129 -8.76 -6.58 10.07
C PHE A 129 -8.84 -7.02 11.53
N SER A 130 -9.83 -6.50 12.27
CA SER A 130 -10.19 -7.01 13.59
C SER A 130 -11.71 -7.15 13.71
N PRO A 131 -12.25 -8.37 13.84
CA PRO A 131 -11.58 -9.69 13.74
C PRO A 131 -11.09 -10.01 12.31
N SER A 132 -10.41 -11.15 12.15
CA SER A 132 -10.03 -11.67 10.83
C SER A 132 -11.24 -12.05 9.99
N VAL A 133 -11.12 -11.91 8.66
CA VAL A 133 -12.25 -11.96 7.73
C VAL A 133 -12.07 -13.05 6.68
N PRO A 134 -13.15 -13.68 6.19
CA PRO A 134 -13.07 -14.60 5.05
C PRO A 134 -12.49 -13.94 3.80
N LEU A 135 -11.67 -14.67 3.06
CA LEU A 135 -11.08 -14.23 1.78
C LEU A 135 -12.12 -13.63 0.83
N ALA A 136 -13.30 -14.25 0.68
CA ALA A 136 -14.36 -13.74 -0.18
C ALA A 136 -14.98 -12.40 0.28
N GLN A 137 -14.85 -12.02 1.54
CA GLN A 137 -15.42 -10.78 2.08
C GLN A 137 -14.54 -9.56 1.80
N ILE A 138 -13.23 -9.75 1.56
CA ILE A 138 -12.25 -8.65 1.46
C ILE A 138 -12.64 -7.58 0.43
N PRO A 139 -13.09 -7.89 -0.80
CA PRO A 139 -13.47 -6.86 -1.78
C PRO A 139 -14.59 -5.92 -1.30
N SER A 140 -15.47 -6.38 -0.40
CA SER A 140 -16.52 -5.52 0.18
C SER A 140 -15.99 -4.60 1.28
N LEU A 141 -14.94 -5.03 1.99
CA LEU A 141 -14.34 -4.29 3.09
C LEU A 141 -13.23 -3.35 2.63
N VAL A 142 -12.59 -3.60 1.48
CA VAL A 142 -11.46 -2.83 0.94
C VAL A 142 -11.75 -2.51 -0.53
N PRO A 143 -12.35 -1.34 -0.83
CA PRO A 143 -12.75 -0.97 -2.20
C PRO A 143 -11.61 -0.91 -3.23
N GLU A 144 -10.38 -0.73 -2.76
CA GLU A 144 -9.16 -0.67 -3.56
C GLU A 144 -8.58 -2.06 -3.85
N PHE A 145 -8.96 -3.06 -3.05
CA PHE A 145 -8.63 -4.45 -3.30
C PHE A 145 -9.59 -5.01 -4.36
N ARG A 146 -9.19 -4.87 -5.61
CA ARG A 146 -9.93 -5.36 -6.77
C ARG A 146 -9.12 -6.46 -7.43
N PRO A 147 -9.09 -7.70 -6.93
CA PRO A 147 -8.27 -8.77 -7.51
C PRO A 147 -8.67 -9.06 -8.97
N SER A 148 -7.79 -9.73 -9.73
CA SER A 148 -8.16 -10.22 -11.06
C SER A 148 -9.18 -11.36 -10.93
N GLU A 149 -10.14 -11.44 -11.84
CA GLU A 149 -11.03 -12.61 -11.98
C GLU A 149 -10.50 -13.63 -13.01
N ASP A 150 -9.42 -13.29 -13.72
CA ASP A 150 -8.80 -14.16 -14.72
C ASP A 150 -8.14 -15.38 -14.03
N PRO A 151 -8.52 -16.64 -14.37
CA PRO A 151 -7.88 -17.83 -13.84
C PRO A 151 -6.38 -17.92 -14.14
N ALA A 152 -5.91 -17.28 -15.22
CA ALA A 152 -4.50 -17.27 -15.61
C ALA A 152 -3.68 -16.20 -14.88
N ALA A 153 -4.32 -15.31 -14.09
CA ALA A 153 -3.62 -14.29 -13.34
C ALA A 153 -2.63 -14.93 -12.34
N PRO A 154 -1.33 -14.55 -12.36
CA PRO A 154 -0.33 -15.15 -11.50
C PRO A 154 -0.74 -15.07 -10.02
N SER A 155 -0.84 -16.24 -9.40
CA SER A 155 -1.27 -16.39 -8.01
C SER A 155 -0.40 -17.43 -7.33
N PHE A 156 0.06 -17.13 -6.12
CA PHE A 156 0.95 -17.98 -5.34
C PHE A 156 0.45 -18.10 -3.91
N ARG A 157 0.76 -19.21 -3.24
CA ARG A 157 0.46 -19.40 -1.82
C ARG A 157 1.66 -19.92 -1.05
N SER A 158 1.77 -19.50 0.20
CA SER A 158 2.53 -20.21 1.23
C SER A 158 1.57 -20.81 2.25
N ASN A 159 2.10 -21.28 3.38
CA ASN A 159 1.30 -21.72 4.51
C ASN A 159 0.60 -20.58 5.26
N ILE A 160 1.04 -19.33 5.08
CA ILE A 160 0.55 -18.17 5.86
C ILE A 160 0.13 -16.98 4.99
N TRP A 161 0.31 -17.04 3.68
CA TRP A 161 -0.10 -15.97 2.78
C TRP A 161 -0.54 -16.44 1.39
N VAL A 162 -1.36 -15.64 0.74
CA VAL A 162 -1.70 -15.71 -0.69
C VAL A 162 -1.21 -14.43 -1.37
N LEU A 163 -0.54 -14.56 -2.52
CA LEU A 163 -0.04 -13.44 -3.32
C LEU A 163 -0.74 -13.45 -4.67
N LEU A 164 -1.32 -12.32 -5.04
CA LEU A 164 -2.07 -12.12 -6.27
C LEU A 164 -1.45 -10.98 -7.05
N PHE A 165 -1.37 -11.13 -8.37
CA PHE A 165 -0.93 -10.07 -9.28
C PHE A 165 -2.11 -9.56 -10.11
N LYS A 166 -2.08 -8.26 -10.43
CA LYS A 166 -3.10 -7.64 -11.27
C LYS A 166 -2.52 -6.60 -12.24
N GLY A 167 -3.07 -6.60 -13.45
CA GLY A 167 -2.81 -5.57 -14.45
C GLY A 167 -1.45 -5.72 -15.14
N ALA A 168 -1.16 -4.75 -16.01
CA ALA A 168 0.13 -4.64 -16.65
C ALA A 168 1.19 -4.11 -15.69
N SER A 169 2.46 -4.32 -16.02
CA SER A 169 3.56 -3.66 -15.31
C SER A 169 3.57 -2.15 -15.58
N SER A 170 4.07 -1.39 -14.61
CA SER A 170 4.25 0.06 -14.72
C SER A 170 5.72 0.41 -14.55
N PRO A 171 6.37 1.00 -15.58
CA PRO A 171 7.73 1.54 -15.45
C PRO A 171 7.86 2.60 -14.36
N ALA A 172 6.80 3.40 -14.13
CA ALA A 172 6.78 4.43 -13.10
C ALA A 172 6.88 3.84 -11.68
N ALA A 173 6.38 2.62 -11.48
CA ALA A 173 6.40 1.97 -10.17
C ALA A 173 7.81 1.60 -9.69
N ARG A 174 8.82 1.62 -10.58
CA ARG A 174 10.24 1.49 -10.19
C ARG A 174 10.66 2.51 -9.14
N PHE A 175 10.05 3.70 -9.20
CA PHE A 175 10.38 4.80 -8.29
C PHE A 175 10.13 4.45 -6.81
N ILE A 176 9.06 3.69 -6.51
CA ILE A 176 8.72 3.30 -5.13
C ILE A 176 9.35 1.98 -4.69
N VAL A 177 10.23 1.39 -5.50
CA VAL A 177 10.85 0.10 -5.24
C VAL A 177 12.34 0.26 -4.91
N LYS A 178 12.69 -0.01 -3.65
CA LYS A 178 14.09 -0.03 -3.19
C LYS A 178 14.76 -1.39 -3.47
N GLU A 179 14.88 -1.78 -4.74
CA GLU A 179 15.69 -2.95 -5.14
C GLU A 179 16.87 -2.52 -6.02
N THR A 180 18.02 -2.30 -5.37
CA THR A 180 19.31 -2.08 -6.05
C THR A 180 19.62 -3.26 -6.97
N THR A 181 20.05 -2.98 -8.20
CA THR A 181 20.49 -3.95 -9.24
C THR A 181 19.41 -4.63 -10.10
N ARG A 182 18.14 -4.19 -10.05
CA ARG A 182 17.05 -4.86 -10.77
C ARG A 182 16.20 -3.96 -11.67
N ASP A 183 16.85 -3.05 -12.39
CA ASP A 183 16.20 -2.09 -13.30
C ASP A 183 15.41 -2.76 -14.45
N LYS A 184 15.75 -4.01 -14.77
CA LYS A 184 15.12 -4.82 -15.83
C LYS A 184 13.85 -5.55 -15.40
N LEU A 185 13.52 -5.55 -14.10
CA LEU A 185 12.30 -6.20 -13.66
C LEU A 185 11.08 -5.38 -14.06
N GLU A 186 10.03 -6.12 -14.40
CA GLU A 186 8.69 -5.60 -14.59
C GLU A 186 7.96 -5.64 -13.26
N TRP A 187 7.41 -4.48 -12.89
CA TRP A 187 6.82 -4.19 -11.60
C TRP A 187 5.32 -4.01 -11.75
N THR A 188 4.55 -4.82 -11.03
CA THR A 188 3.10 -4.93 -11.18
C THR A 188 2.43 -4.78 -9.82
N LEU A 189 1.18 -4.32 -9.83
CA LEU A 189 0.34 -4.28 -8.66
C LEU A 189 0.19 -5.69 -8.08
N ALA A 190 0.46 -5.82 -6.79
CA ALA A 190 0.38 -7.06 -6.07
C ALA A 190 -0.41 -6.90 -4.79
N PHE A 191 -1.22 -7.90 -4.49
CA PHE A 191 -1.94 -8.02 -3.24
C PHE A 191 -1.45 -9.25 -2.49
N GLN A 192 -0.99 -9.05 -1.25
CA GLN A 192 -0.56 -10.14 -0.39
C GLN A 192 -1.47 -10.25 0.83
N LEU A 193 -2.18 -11.37 0.93
CA LEU A 193 -3.15 -11.66 1.97
C LEU A 193 -2.48 -12.56 3.01
N PHE A 194 -2.51 -12.20 4.29
CA PHE A 194 -1.86 -12.93 5.38
C PHE A 194 -2.89 -13.54 6.34
N SER A 195 -2.61 -14.76 6.80
CA SER A 195 -3.31 -15.42 7.89
C SER A 195 -2.32 -15.73 9.02
N LEU A 196 -2.56 -15.18 10.21
CA LEU A 196 -1.72 -15.39 11.39
C LEU A 196 -1.83 -16.82 11.93
N GLN A 197 -3.00 -17.45 11.80
CA GLN A 197 -3.25 -18.83 12.20
C GLN A 197 -2.95 -19.83 11.08
N GLY A 198 -2.48 -19.35 9.92
CA GLY A 198 -2.19 -20.15 8.75
C GLY A 198 -3.39 -20.33 7.81
N LEU A 199 -3.09 -20.75 6.59
CA LEU A 199 -4.10 -21.00 5.56
C LEU A 199 -4.48 -22.48 5.56
N PRO A 200 -5.77 -22.81 5.40
CA PRO A 200 -6.20 -24.20 5.28
C PRO A 200 -5.63 -24.83 3.99
N ASP A 201 -5.40 -26.14 4.03
CA ASP A 201 -5.08 -26.94 2.85
C ASP A 201 -6.11 -28.06 2.67
N PRO A 202 -6.98 -28.02 1.65
CA PRO A 202 -6.97 -27.09 0.53
C PRO A 202 -7.44 -25.67 0.90
N LEU A 203 -6.91 -24.66 0.18
CA LEU A 203 -7.36 -23.28 0.30
C LEU A 203 -8.84 -23.16 -0.08
N THR A 204 -9.62 -22.37 0.66
CA THR A 204 -11.02 -22.09 0.37
C THR A 204 -11.30 -20.59 0.47
N THR A 205 -12.39 -20.13 -0.14
CA THR A 205 -12.85 -18.73 -0.04
C THR A 205 -13.27 -18.33 1.38
N LYS A 206 -13.43 -19.30 2.29
CA LYS A 206 -13.71 -19.10 3.71
C LYS A 206 -12.44 -18.99 4.58
N ALA A 207 -11.26 -19.16 3.99
CA ALA A 207 -10.00 -18.98 4.70
C ALA A 207 -9.97 -17.58 5.34
N LEU A 208 -9.63 -17.52 6.62
CA LEU A 208 -9.55 -16.26 7.36
C LEU A 208 -8.25 -15.54 7.01
N VAL A 209 -8.36 -14.23 6.87
CA VAL A 209 -7.30 -13.30 6.54
C VAL A 209 -7.31 -12.19 7.58
N ASP A 210 -6.16 -11.97 8.21
CA ASP A 210 -5.98 -10.91 9.21
C ASP A 210 -5.51 -9.61 8.57
N ARG A 211 -4.86 -9.71 7.40
CA ARG A 211 -4.15 -8.57 6.81
C ARG A 211 -3.99 -8.67 5.30
N VAL A 212 -4.07 -7.53 4.62
CA VAL A 212 -3.83 -7.38 3.17
C VAL A 212 -2.79 -6.30 2.96
N GLU A 213 -1.73 -6.61 2.22
CA GLU A 213 -0.75 -5.64 1.74
C GLU A 213 -1.01 -5.35 0.25
N ILE A 214 -1.18 -4.07 -0.09
CA ILE A 214 -1.18 -3.56 -1.48
C ILE A 214 0.22 -3.00 -1.74
N SER A 215 0.93 -3.58 -2.71
CA SER A 215 2.33 -3.23 -3.00
C SER A 215 2.68 -3.41 -4.47
N THR A 216 3.92 -3.06 -4.80
CA THR A 216 4.53 -3.32 -6.10
C THR A 216 5.47 -4.52 -6.00
N GLN A 217 5.26 -5.55 -6.83
CA GLN A 217 6.11 -6.75 -6.87
C GLN A 217 6.44 -7.16 -8.32
N SER A 218 7.44 -8.02 -8.48
CA SER A 218 7.79 -8.60 -9.77
C SER A 218 7.50 -10.10 -9.79
N VAL A 219 6.74 -10.55 -10.79
CA VAL A 219 6.40 -11.97 -10.98
C VAL A 219 7.65 -12.82 -11.18
N ASP A 220 8.63 -12.32 -11.93
CA ASP A 220 9.89 -13.03 -12.20
C ASP A 220 10.70 -13.23 -10.90
N LEU A 221 10.73 -12.21 -10.04
CA LEU A 221 11.40 -12.29 -8.75
C LEU A 221 10.73 -13.33 -7.84
N VAL A 222 9.41 -13.36 -7.83
CA VAL A 222 8.62 -14.33 -7.05
C VAL A 222 8.92 -15.76 -7.53
N LYS A 223 8.85 -16.00 -8.85
CA LYS A 223 9.19 -17.31 -9.44
C LYS A 223 10.62 -17.76 -9.14
N GLN A 224 11.59 -16.85 -9.13
CA GLN A 224 12.98 -17.17 -8.76
C GLN A 224 13.10 -17.65 -7.30
N ARG A 225 12.27 -17.11 -6.40
CA ARG A 225 12.26 -17.45 -4.96
C ARG A 225 11.31 -18.60 -4.59
N GLN A 226 10.59 -19.14 -5.57
CA GLN A 226 9.52 -20.12 -5.37
C GLN A 226 9.99 -21.39 -4.65
N ARG A 227 11.16 -21.94 -5.03
CA ARG A 227 11.64 -23.29 -4.64
C ARG A 227 11.48 -23.67 -3.17
N HIS A 228 11.48 -22.71 -2.25
CA HIS A 228 11.42 -22.97 -0.81
C HIS A 228 10.34 -22.20 -0.06
N THR A 229 9.57 -21.32 -0.72
CA THR A 229 8.74 -20.34 0.01
C THR A 229 7.25 -20.40 -0.33
N HIS A 230 6.88 -20.83 -1.53
CA HIS A 230 5.49 -20.81 -1.99
C HIS A 230 5.27 -21.64 -3.25
N ASP A 231 4.02 -21.95 -3.54
CA ASP A 231 3.58 -22.69 -4.72
C ASP A 231 2.59 -21.87 -5.58
N PRO A 232 2.61 -22.01 -6.91
CA PRO A 232 1.60 -21.43 -7.77
C PRO A 232 0.25 -22.09 -7.50
N ILE A 233 -0.81 -21.31 -7.55
CA ILE A 233 -2.19 -21.78 -7.40
C ILE A 233 -3.09 -21.20 -8.48
N LEU A 234 -4.24 -21.85 -8.67
CA LEU A 234 -5.36 -21.23 -9.36
C LEU A 234 -5.80 -19.99 -8.57
N ASN A 235 -6.05 -18.90 -9.30
CA ASN A 235 -6.48 -17.64 -8.72
C ASN A 235 -7.74 -17.82 -7.86
N PRO A 236 -7.69 -17.54 -6.54
CA PRO A 236 -8.81 -17.78 -5.62
C PRO A 236 -10.04 -16.89 -5.87
N TYR A 237 -9.88 -15.85 -6.69
CA TYR A 237 -10.97 -14.95 -7.11
C TYR A 237 -11.53 -15.26 -8.50
N SER A 238 -11.00 -16.29 -9.19
CA SER A 238 -11.57 -16.74 -10.46
C SER A 238 -12.80 -17.62 -10.25
N ARG A 239 -13.66 -17.69 -11.28
CA ARG A 239 -14.86 -18.54 -11.24
C ARG A 239 -14.52 -20.01 -11.13
N GLU A 240 -13.46 -20.44 -11.81
CA GLU A 240 -12.94 -21.81 -11.84
C GLU A 240 -12.55 -22.28 -10.45
N PHE A 241 -11.97 -21.39 -9.63
CA PHE A 241 -11.63 -21.73 -8.25
C PHE A 241 -12.87 -22.03 -7.42
N SER A 242 -13.93 -21.21 -7.55
CA SER A 242 -15.20 -21.43 -6.83
C SER A 242 -15.93 -22.72 -7.23
N GLN A 243 -15.77 -23.15 -8.49
CA GLN A 243 -16.42 -24.34 -9.04
C GLN A 243 -15.60 -25.61 -8.84
N ARG A 244 -14.33 -25.49 -8.43
CA ARG A 244 -13.45 -26.63 -8.23
C ARG A 244 -13.99 -27.52 -7.11
N ARG A 245 -14.26 -28.78 -7.46
CA ARG A 245 -14.49 -29.82 -6.44
C ARG A 245 -13.18 -30.04 -5.69
N LEU A 246 -13.19 -29.78 -4.40
CA LEU A 246 -12.08 -30.16 -3.52
C LEU A 246 -12.01 -31.69 -3.52
N ALA A 247 -10.83 -32.24 -3.79
CA ALA A 247 -10.62 -33.67 -3.61
C ALA A 247 -10.89 -34.01 -2.13
N PRO A 248 -11.49 -35.17 -1.81
CA PRO A 248 -11.64 -35.61 -0.44
C PRO A 248 -10.25 -35.58 0.23
N GLN A 249 -10.13 -34.85 1.35
CA GLN A 249 -8.90 -34.89 2.12
C GLN A 249 -8.61 -36.35 2.51
N PRO A 250 -7.39 -36.86 2.29
CA PRO A 250 -7.01 -38.14 2.87
C PRO A 250 -7.24 -38.08 4.38
N PRO A 251 -7.76 -39.16 5.00
CA PRO A 251 -8.03 -39.16 6.43
C PRO A 251 -6.79 -38.73 7.19
N LEU A 252 -6.95 -37.77 8.11
CA LEU A 252 -5.90 -37.30 9.02
C LEU A 252 -5.09 -38.51 9.50
N ALA A 253 -3.82 -38.56 9.10
CA ALA A 253 -2.89 -39.57 9.58
C ALA A 253 -2.97 -39.58 11.11
N LYS A 254 -3.02 -40.80 11.67
CA LYS A 254 -3.23 -41.10 13.10
C LYS A 254 -2.67 -40.00 14.01
N LYS A 255 -3.51 -39.49 14.92
CA LYS A 255 -3.12 -38.52 15.97
C LYS A 255 -1.72 -38.85 16.48
N ILE A 256 -0.80 -37.89 16.39
CA ILE A 256 0.51 -37.98 17.03
C ILE A 256 0.25 -38.31 18.51
N PRO A 257 0.80 -39.41 19.05
CA PRO A 257 0.61 -39.75 20.45
C PRO A 257 1.04 -38.56 21.32
N VAL A 258 0.13 -38.05 22.14
CA VAL A 258 0.49 -37.06 23.15
C VAL A 258 1.37 -37.79 24.17
N PRO A 259 2.61 -37.35 24.41
CA PRO A 259 3.44 -37.95 25.45
C PRO A 259 2.71 -37.83 26.78
N LYS A 260 2.41 -38.97 27.40
CA LYS A 260 2.00 -39.02 28.80
C LYS A 260 3.25 -38.73 29.63
N TYR A 261 3.47 -37.46 29.97
CA TYR A 261 4.33 -37.17 31.10
C TYR A 261 3.58 -37.67 32.34
N ALA A 262 4.27 -38.53 33.10
CA ALA A 262 3.72 -39.31 34.20
C ALA A 262 3.02 -38.43 35.26
N ASP A 263 1.98 -39.01 35.86
CA ASP A 263 1.24 -38.47 37.01
C ASP A 263 2.15 -38.10 38.19
#